data_AF-A0A9P1CQG4-F1
#
_entry.id   AF-A0A9P1CQG4-F1
#
_cell.length_a   1.000
_cell.length_b   1.000
_cell.length_c   1.000
_cell.angle_alpha   90.00
_cell.angle_beta   90.00
_cell.angle_gamma   90.00
#
_symmetry.space_group_name_H-M   'P 1'
#
loop_
_entity.id
_entity.type
_entity.pdbx_description
1 polymer ?
#
loop_
_entity_poly.entity_id
_entity_poly.type
_entity_poly.pdbx_seq_one_letter_code
_entity_poly.pdbx_strand_id
1 'polypeptide(L)'
;MKRLQSLLRRLERFPHTLVPKSILRLIESLNGASSSWGPGRALENWVHGQPWRKALPLPFQIEVPIFYEDARGQQRTSGMHYVLLPHEILGTFYQFEAADLMMKLTGGPGALAEFWSHEQTTEWFRNHPILRVTDPNFVIPFRLFGDGAESSRKQKFEILTLVLPVVSHANRSSATMDTRILISCMSGTYCNHYSRTRILETIAWSFEALSTGKYPRCDPWGRPFTAQYHPHRMRLAGKRIAGNYVGVLEAFQGDQDFIRILFSPSRFFPGNFAAIIAGHVNGFIKMTTPS
;
A
#
# COMPACT_ATOMS: atom_id res chain seq x y z
N MET A 1 -32.18 -3.96 9.05
CA MET A 1 -32.51 -4.56 7.73
C MET A 1 -32.63 -3.56 6.58
N LYS A 2 -33.36 -2.44 6.69
CA LYS A 2 -33.56 -1.49 5.57
C LYS A 2 -32.26 -0.83 5.03
N ARG A 3 -31.25 -0.59 5.89
CA ARG A 3 -29.91 -0.09 5.47
C ARG A 3 -29.10 -1.12 4.66
N LEU A 4 -29.18 -2.40 5.00
CA LEU A 4 -28.48 -3.48 4.30
C LEU A 4 -29.05 -3.70 2.90
N GLN A 5 -30.38 -3.62 2.76
CA GLN A 5 -31.06 -3.71 1.46
C GLN A 5 -30.77 -2.51 0.54
N SER A 6 -30.56 -1.32 1.08
CA SER A 6 -30.13 -0.13 0.32
C SER A 6 -28.70 -0.30 -0.22
N LEU A 7 -27.79 -0.84 0.60
CA LEU A 7 -26.42 -1.13 0.22
C LEU A 7 -26.37 -2.19 -0.90
N LEU A 8 -27.15 -3.26 -0.77
CA LEU A 8 -27.25 -4.33 -1.77
C LEU A 8 -27.81 -3.82 -3.12
N ARG A 9 -28.86 -2.99 -3.12
CA ARG A 9 -29.40 -2.38 -4.34
C ARG A 9 -28.44 -1.40 -5.02
N ARG A 10 -27.56 -0.73 -4.28
CA ARG A 10 -26.48 0.10 -4.85
C ARG A 10 -25.40 -0.78 -5.49
N LEU A 11 -25.12 -1.95 -4.94
CA LEU A 11 -24.14 -2.91 -5.47
C LEU A 11 -24.62 -3.67 -6.73
N GLU A 12 -25.93 -3.74 -6.99
CA GLU A 12 -26.55 -4.36 -8.17
C GLU A 12 -26.55 -3.47 -9.42
N ARG A 13 -26.30 -2.15 -9.28
CA ARG A 13 -26.29 -1.20 -10.42
C ARG A 13 -25.00 -1.22 -11.25
N PHE A 14 -24.04 -2.08 -10.90
CA PHE A 14 -22.75 -2.13 -11.59
C PHE A 14 -22.66 -3.35 -12.49
N PRO A 15 -22.18 -3.20 -13.74
CA PRO A 15 -22.07 -4.31 -14.67
C PRO A 15 -21.20 -5.40 -14.06
N HIS A 16 -21.71 -6.64 -14.09
CA HIS A 16 -21.11 -7.87 -13.54
C HIS A 16 -19.73 -8.25 -14.14
N THR A 17 -19.07 -7.36 -14.89
CA THR A 17 -17.86 -7.63 -15.67
C THR A 17 -16.57 -7.09 -15.05
N LEU A 18 -16.61 -6.41 -13.90
CA LEU A 18 -15.41 -5.95 -13.18
C LEU A 18 -15.33 -6.58 -11.78
N VAL A 19 -15.27 -7.91 -11.72
CA VAL A 19 -14.86 -8.61 -10.50
C VAL A 19 -13.36 -8.35 -10.30
N PRO A 20 -12.90 -7.73 -9.20
CA PRO A 20 -11.47 -7.58 -8.99
C PRO A 20 -10.86 -8.97 -8.80
N LYS A 21 -10.06 -9.40 -9.79
CA LYS A 21 -9.08 -10.48 -9.66
C LYS A 21 -7.93 -10.07 -8.72
N SER A 22 -8.11 -9.08 -7.86
CA SER A 22 -7.04 -8.35 -7.19
C SER A 22 -6.41 -9.15 -6.06
N ILE A 23 -7.23 -9.58 -5.09
CA ILE A 23 -6.81 -10.51 -4.06
C ILE A 23 -6.54 -11.88 -4.63
N LEU A 24 -7.33 -12.38 -5.57
CA LEU A 24 -7.05 -13.68 -6.17
C LEU A 24 -5.73 -13.70 -6.92
N ARG A 25 -5.26 -12.59 -7.51
CA ARG A 25 -3.92 -12.52 -8.12
C ARG A 25 -2.79 -12.37 -7.09
N LEU A 26 -3.05 -11.67 -6.00
CA LEU A 26 -2.15 -11.63 -4.85
C LEU A 26 -2.06 -13.00 -4.16
N ILE A 27 -3.17 -13.74 -4.10
CA ILE A 27 -3.24 -15.13 -3.66
C ILE A 27 -2.69 -16.08 -4.74
N GLU A 28 -2.86 -15.81 -6.03
CA GLU A 28 -2.28 -16.62 -7.13
C GLU A 28 -0.76 -16.48 -7.16
N SER A 29 -0.20 -15.30 -6.82
CA SER A 29 1.24 -15.15 -6.57
C SER A 29 1.72 -15.96 -5.34
N LEU A 30 0.81 -16.32 -4.43
CA LEU A 30 1.07 -17.28 -3.34
C LEU A 30 0.82 -18.74 -3.78
N ASN A 31 -0.07 -18.98 -4.76
CA ASN A 31 -0.49 -20.31 -5.24
C ASN A 31 0.45 -20.96 -6.26
N GLY A 32 1.65 -20.42 -6.52
CA GLY A 32 2.67 -21.13 -7.30
C GLY A 32 3.05 -22.53 -6.76
N ALA A 33 2.45 -22.98 -5.65
CA ALA A 33 2.74 -24.24 -4.97
C ALA A 33 1.50 -25.09 -4.56
N SER A 34 0.26 -24.81 -4.98
CA SER A 34 -0.88 -25.61 -4.52
C SER A 34 -1.83 -26.09 -5.62
N SER A 35 -1.49 -27.22 -6.23
CA SER A 35 -2.43 -28.08 -6.96
C SER A 35 -3.17 -29.07 -6.04
N SER A 36 -3.02 -28.94 -4.71
CA SER A 36 -3.55 -29.89 -3.75
C SER A 36 -4.79 -29.33 -3.05
N TRP A 37 -5.90 -30.05 -3.15
CA TRP A 37 -7.09 -29.92 -2.31
C TRP A 37 -6.74 -29.55 -0.86
N GLY A 38 -6.93 -28.28 -0.49
CA GLY A 38 -6.44 -27.75 0.79
C GLY A 38 -7.07 -26.39 1.16
N PRO A 39 -6.71 -25.85 2.34
CA PRO A 39 -7.26 -24.62 2.93
C PRO A 39 -7.23 -23.38 2.03
N GLY A 40 -6.44 -23.38 0.94
CA GLY A 40 -6.47 -22.36 -0.11
C GLY A 40 -7.84 -22.21 -0.77
N ARG A 41 -8.54 -23.31 -1.10
CA ARG A 41 -9.89 -23.25 -1.69
C ARG A 41 -10.93 -22.72 -0.69
N ALA A 42 -10.77 -23.04 0.60
CA ALA A 42 -11.62 -22.52 1.65
C ALA A 42 -11.42 -21.01 1.84
N LEU A 43 -10.16 -20.55 1.81
CA LEU A 43 -9.83 -19.12 1.85
C LEU A 43 -10.35 -18.38 0.62
N GLU A 44 -10.15 -18.93 -0.58
CA GLU A 44 -10.69 -18.36 -1.83
C GLU A 44 -12.21 -18.21 -1.74
N ASN A 45 -12.91 -19.28 -1.36
CA ASN A 45 -14.36 -19.25 -1.19
C ASN A 45 -14.82 -18.25 -0.12
N TRP A 46 -14.10 -18.17 1.00
CA TRP A 46 -14.38 -17.19 2.05
C TRP A 46 -14.19 -15.76 1.53
N VAL A 47 -13.09 -15.48 0.83
CA VAL A 47 -12.78 -14.19 0.17
C VAL A 47 -13.84 -13.85 -0.87
N HIS A 48 -14.34 -14.83 -1.63
CA HIS A 48 -15.42 -14.65 -2.60
C HIS A 48 -16.72 -14.17 -1.92
N GLY A 49 -16.98 -14.58 -0.69
CA GLY A 49 -18.13 -14.15 0.10
C GLY A 49 -17.99 -12.77 0.75
N GLN A 50 -16.82 -12.12 0.68
CA GLN A 50 -16.58 -10.90 1.44
C GLN A 50 -17.10 -9.64 0.73
N PRO A 51 -17.96 -8.83 1.36
CA PRO A 51 -18.54 -7.64 0.75
C PRO A 51 -17.49 -6.55 0.45
N TRP A 52 -16.44 -6.47 1.26
CA TRP A 52 -15.36 -5.50 1.11
C TRP A 52 -14.50 -5.75 -0.13
N ARG A 53 -14.57 -6.93 -0.77
CA ARG A 53 -13.78 -7.25 -1.97
C ARG A 53 -14.07 -6.30 -3.13
N LYS A 54 -15.32 -5.87 -3.27
CA LYS A 54 -15.72 -4.89 -4.31
C LYS A 54 -15.09 -3.52 -4.09
N ALA A 55 -14.67 -3.23 -2.85
CA ALA A 55 -14.02 -1.99 -2.45
C ALA A 55 -12.48 -2.07 -2.49
N LEU A 56 -11.89 -3.11 -3.07
CA LEU A 56 -10.44 -3.16 -3.28
C LEU A 56 -10.07 -2.73 -4.70
N PRO A 57 -8.99 -1.94 -4.85
CA PRO A 57 -8.52 -1.52 -6.16
C PRO A 57 -8.00 -2.70 -6.99
N LEU A 58 -7.88 -2.46 -8.30
CA LEU A 58 -7.15 -3.37 -9.19
C LEU A 58 -5.66 -3.34 -8.82
N PRO A 59 -4.96 -4.48 -8.68
CA PRO A 59 -3.57 -4.43 -8.33
C PRO A 59 -2.77 -3.80 -9.47
N PHE A 60 -1.70 -3.12 -9.09
CA PHE A 60 -0.71 -2.63 -10.01
C PHE A 60 0.30 -3.73 -10.28
N GLN A 61 0.51 -4.01 -11.56
CA GLN A 61 1.46 -5.01 -12.03
C GLN A 61 2.79 -4.34 -12.26
N ILE A 62 3.84 -4.90 -11.68
CA ILE A 62 5.20 -4.43 -11.86
C ILE A 62 6.10 -5.59 -12.23
N GLU A 63 7.01 -5.35 -13.17
CA GLU A 63 8.07 -6.30 -13.45
C GLU A 63 9.20 -6.08 -12.43
N VAL A 64 9.51 -7.12 -11.64
CA VAL A 64 10.57 -7.08 -10.64
C VAL A 64 11.72 -7.99 -11.07
N PRO A 65 12.98 -7.56 -10.87
CA PRO A 65 14.13 -8.45 -11.05
C PRO A 65 14.03 -9.62 -10.07
N ILE A 66 14.19 -10.84 -10.53
CA ILE A 66 14.26 -12.04 -9.69
C ILE A 66 15.65 -12.66 -9.91
N PHE A 67 16.31 -13.02 -8.82
CA PHE A 67 17.58 -13.73 -8.87
C PHE A 67 17.35 -15.10 -8.24
N TYR A 68 17.76 -16.15 -8.94
CA TYR A 68 17.87 -17.49 -8.38
C TYR A 68 19.21 -18.09 -8.79
N GLU A 69 19.77 -18.90 -7.90
CA GLU A 69 20.94 -19.71 -8.19
C GLU A 69 20.45 -21.06 -8.75
N ASP A 70 20.83 -21.36 -9.98
CA ASP A 70 20.69 -22.70 -10.55
C ASP A 70 22.05 -23.43 -10.53
N ALA A 71 22.06 -24.69 -10.97
CA ALA A 71 23.28 -25.50 -11.03
C ALA A 71 24.37 -24.93 -11.98
N ARG A 72 24.07 -23.86 -12.74
CA ARG A 72 24.95 -23.18 -13.70
C ARG A 72 25.36 -21.78 -13.21
N GLY A 73 24.92 -21.34 -12.03
CA GLY A 73 25.29 -20.07 -11.41
C GLY A 73 24.09 -19.14 -11.14
N GLN A 74 24.38 -17.88 -10.84
CA GLN A 74 23.33 -16.86 -10.64
C GLN A 74 22.69 -16.49 -11.97
N GLN A 75 21.41 -16.81 -12.13
CA GLN A 75 20.61 -16.32 -13.25
C GLN A 75 19.75 -15.14 -12.80
N ARG A 76 19.84 -14.04 -13.55
CA ARG A 76 18.96 -12.88 -13.40
C ARG A 76 17.79 -13.05 -14.36
N THR A 77 16.61 -13.21 -13.82
CA THR A 77 15.37 -13.15 -14.58
C THR A 77 14.52 -11.96 -14.12
N SER A 78 13.34 -11.83 -14.71
CA SER A 78 12.30 -10.94 -14.22
C SER A 78 11.03 -11.75 -13.97
N GLY A 79 10.22 -11.27 -13.02
CA GLY A 79 8.89 -11.81 -12.79
C GLY A 79 7.88 -10.70 -12.57
N MET A 80 6.62 -11.01 -12.83
CA MET A 80 5.53 -10.08 -12.57
C MET A 80 5.11 -10.16 -11.11
N HIS A 81 5.12 -9.03 -10.43
CA HIS A 81 4.67 -8.85 -9.05
C HIS A 81 3.47 -7.91 -9.00
N TYR A 82 2.66 -8.06 -7.95
CA TYR A 82 1.41 -7.30 -7.79
C TYR A 82 1.45 -6.50 -6.49
N VAL A 83 1.11 -5.21 -6.59
CA VAL A 83 1.05 -4.30 -5.45
C VAL A 83 -0.32 -3.64 -5.40
N LEU A 84 -0.95 -3.57 -4.23
CA LEU A 84 -2.09 -2.68 -4.02
C LEU A 84 -1.57 -1.29 -3.69
N LEU A 85 -1.95 -0.29 -4.49
CA LEU A 85 -1.42 1.06 -4.36
C LEU A 85 -2.14 1.82 -3.24
N PRO A 86 -1.43 2.34 -2.22
CA PRO A 86 -2.02 3.17 -1.16
C PRO A 86 -3.01 4.24 -1.64
N HIS A 87 -2.70 5.00 -2.70
CA HIS A 87 -3.63 6.03 -3.21
C HIS A 87 -4.92 5.45 -3.79
N GLU A 88 -4.84 4.28 -4.43
CA GLU A 88 -6.03 3.62 -4.95
C GLU A 88 -6.83 2.97 -3.83
N ILE A 89 -6.20 2.48 -2.76
CA ILE A 89 -6.90 1.97 -1.57
C ILE A 89 -7.76 3.08 -0.97
N LEU A 90 -7.17 4.25 -0.68
CA LEU A 90 -7.91 5.40 -0.15
C LEU A 90 -9.05 5.83 -1.09
N GLY A 91 -8.74 6.00 -2.38
CA GLY A 91 -9.75 6.43 -3.35
C GLY A 91 -10.90 5.45 -3.49
N THR A 92 -10.61 4.15 -3.42
CA THR A 92 -11.65 3.12 -3.50
C THR A 92 -12.51 3.11 -2.23
N PHE A 93 -11.91 3.19 -1.04
CA PHE A 93 -12.69 3.23 0.21
C PHE A 93 -13.61 4.47 0.28
N TYR A 94 -13.12 5.59 -0.23
CA TYR A 94 -13.89 6.83 -0.33
C TYR A 94 -15.04 6.71 -1.36
N GLN A 95 -14.75 6.29 -2.59
CA GLN A 95 -15.73 6.25 -3.69
C GLN A 95 -16.86 5.24 -3.46
N PHE A 96 -16.55 4.10 -2.85
CA PHE A 96 -17.55 3.07 -2.56
C PHE A 96 -18.38 3.38 -1.31
N GLU A 97 -18.23 4.57 -0.72
CA GLU A 97 -18.87 4.96 0.54
C GLU A 97 -18.76 3.84 1.59
N ALA A 98 -17.60 3.19 1.64
CA ALA A 98 -17.34 2.14 2.60
C ALA A 98 -17.12 2.79 3.96
N ALA A 99 -18.20 3.30 4.56
CA ALA A 99 -18.18 4.15 5.74
C ALA A 99 -17.36 3.50 6.86
N ASP A 100 -17.49 2.19 7.05
CA ASP A 100 -16.71 1.44 8.03
C ASP A 100 -15.20 1.45 7.72
N LEU A 101 -14.81 1.31 6.46
CA LEU A 101 -13.39 1.35 6.05
C LEU A 101 -12.82 2.77 6.08
N MET A 102 -13.60 3.76 5.67
CA MET A 102 -13.21 5.17 5.81
C MET A 102 -13.11 5.58 7.28
N MET A 103 -14.03 5.13 8.15
CA MET A 103 -13.92 5.33 9.59
C MET A 103 -12.69 4.63 10.17
N LYS A 104 -12.28 3.48 9.64
CA LYS A 104 -11.00 2.85 10.03
C LYS A 104 -9.79 3.67 9.60
N LEU A 105 -9.85 4.33 8.43
CA LEU A 105 -8.79 5.21 7.95
C LEU A 105 -8.69 6.51 8.76
N THR A 106 -9.83 7.12 9.08
CA THR A 106 -9.88 8.47 9.66
C THR A 106 -10.11 8.49 11.16
N GLY A 107 -10.47 7.36 11.77
CA GLY A 107 -10.94 7.30 13.15
C GLY A 107 -12.29 8.00 13.38
N GLY A 108 -12.99 8.43 12.33
CA GLY A 108 -14.21 9.23 12.45
C GLY A 108 -13.94 10.73 12.72
N PRO A 109 -15.01 11.53 12.93
CA PRO A 109 -14.88 12.97 13.09
C PRO A 109 -13.96 13.37 14.26
N GLY A 110 -13.01 14.27 14.01
CA GLY A 110 -12.08 14.83 15.01
C GLY A 110 -10.88 13.95 15.36
N ALA A 111 -10.90 12.64 15.07
CA ALA A 111 -9.81 11.73 15.45
C ALA A 111 -8.48 12.04 14.73
N LEU A 112 -8.53 12.53 13.49
CA LEU A 112 -7.32 12.98 12.79
C LEU A 112 -6.70 14.21 13.46
N ALA A 113 -7.50 15.22 13.80
CA ALA A 113 -7.00 16.40 14.49
C ALA A 113 -6.44 16.06 15.87
N GLU A 114 -7.09 15.16 16.61
CA GLU A 114 -6.60 14.64 17.89
C GLU A 114 -5.25 13.93 17.71
N PHE A 115 -5.14 12.99 16.77
CA PHE A 115 -3.89 12.30 16.45
C PHE A 115 -2.76 13.30 16.19
N TRP A 116 -3.01 14.27 15.30
CA TRP A 116 -2.01 15.27 14.95
C TRP A 116 -1.66 16.20 16.10
N SER A 117 -2.59 16.46 17.04
CA SER A 117 -2.30 17.29 18.22
C SER A 117 -1.21 16.69 19.11
N HIS A 118 -1.10 15.37 19.18
CA HIS A 118 -0.04 14.69 19.92
C HIS A 118 1.33 14.81 19.22
N GLU A 119 1.34 14.92 17.89
CA GLU A 119 2.56 15.02 17.09
C GLU A 119 3.05 16.46 16.88
N GLN A 120 2.25 17.48 17.23
CA GLN A 120 2.55 18.92 17.02
C GLN A 120 3.87 19.38 17.67
N THR A 121 4.36 18.66 18.67
CA THR A 121 5.61 18.99 19.35
C THR A 121 6.85 18.48 18.61
N THR A 122 6.70 17.54 17.70
CA THR A 122 7.82 16.95 16.95
C THR A 122 8.34 17.91 15.89
N GLU A 123 9.65 17.88 15.65
CA GLU A 123 10.28 18.68 14.59
C GLU A 123 9.76 18.27 13.20
N TRP A 124 9.59 16.97 12.98
CA TRP A 124 9.05 16.43 11.73
C TRP A 124 7.67 17.04 11.42
N PHE A 125 6.74 17.04 12.37
CA PHE A 125 5.40 17.58 12.17
C PHE A 125 5.44 19.07 11.80
N ARG A 126 6.17 19.87 12.58
CA ARG A 126 6.26 21.34 12.41
C ARG A 126 6.82 21.73 11.05
N ASN A 127 7.76 20.94 10.54
CA ASN A 127 8.43 21.19 9.27
C ASN A 127 7.77 20.45 8.09
N HIS A 128 6.76 19.61 8.33
CA HIS A 128 6.18 18.78 7.28
C HIS A 128 5.39 19.64 6.25
N PRO A 129 5.73 19.58 4.96
CA PRO A 129 5.22 20.48 3.92
C PRO A 129 3.70 20.45 3.80
N ILE A 130 3.09 19.27 3.94
CA ILE A 130 1.63 19.08 3.77
C ILE A 130 0.86 19.51 5.01
N LEU A 131 1.40 19.24 6.20
CA LEU A 131 0.72 19.53 7.47
C LEU A 131 0.70 21.04 7.75
N ARG A 132 1.61 21.81 7.13
CA ARG A 132 1.63 23.28 7.20
C ARG A 132 0.56 23.96 6.36
N VAL A 133 0.09 23.31 5.29
CA VAL A 133 -0.81 23.92 4.29
C VAL A 133 -2.17 23.26 4.20
N THR A 134 -2.35 22.11 4.88
CA THR A 134 -3.58 21.32 4.87
C THR A 134 -4.13 21.23 6.28
N ASP A 135 -5.43 21.42 6.42
CA ASP A 135 -6.12 21.20 7.70
C ASP A 135 -5.88 19.74 8.17
N PRO A 136 -5.35 19.53 9.39
CA PRO A 136 -5.08 18.21 9.96
C PRO A 136 -6.28 17.26 9.94
N ASN A 137 -7.52 17.76 9.93
CA ASN A 137 -8.72 16.93 9.80
C ASN A 137 -8.83 16.19 8.45
N PHE A 138 -8.03 16.57 7.47
CA PHE A 138 -8.01 15.95 6.15
C PHE A 138 -6.67 15.28 5.83
N VAL A 139 -5.75 15.17 6.78
CA VAL A 139 -4.46 14.51 6.58
C VAL A 139 -4.49 13.14 7.26
N ILE A 140 -4.47 12.07 6.47
CA ILE A 140 -4.47 10.70 6.99
C ILE A 140 -3.02 10.24 7.20
N PRO A 141 -2.60 9.93 8.45
CA PRO A 141 -1.31 9.32 8.69
C PRO A 141 -1.33 7.86 8.24
N PHE A 142 -0.30 7.46 7.52
CA PHE A 142 -0.07 6.07 7.13
C PHE A 142 1.27 5.60 7.66
N ARG A 143 1.31 4.34 8.11
CA ARG A 143 2.55 3.64 8.45
C ARG A 143 2.78 2.51 7.47
N LEU A 144 4.02 2.28 7.08
CA LEU A 144 4.41 1.10 6.31
C LEU A 144 5.05 0.08 7.25
N PHE A 145 4.42 -1.07 7.40
CA PHE A 145 4.95 -2.18 8.21
C PHE A 145 5.45 -3.30 7.31
N GLY A 146 6.73 -3.65 7.43
CA GLY A 146 7.28 -4.83 6.78
C GLY A 146 7.51 -5.98 7.76
N ASP A 147 7.27 -7.19 7.28
CA ASP A 147 7.31 -8.40 8.10
C ASP A 147 7.89 -9.57 7.31
N GLY A 148 8.73 -10.38 7.97
CA GLY A 148 9.13 -11.69 7.49
C GLY A 148 8.20 -12.77 8.04
N ALA A 149 7.51 -13.49 7.16
CA ALA A 149 6.66 -14.62 7.56
C ALA A 149 7.20 -15.95 7.02
N GLU A 150 7.22 -16.98 7.86
CA GLU A 150 7.57 -18.33 7.46
C GLU A 150 6.31 -19.20 7.40
N SER A 151 6.01 -19.79 6.24
CA SER A 151 4.92 -20.77 6.12
C SER A 151 5.43 -22.21 6.27
N SER A 152 6.71 -22.45 5.97
CA SER A 152 7.39 -23.73 6.20
C SER A 152 8.90 -23.50 6.26
N ARG A 153 9.68 -24.51 6.66
CA ARG A 153 11.17 -24.43 6.70
C ARG A 153 11.80 -23.98 5.39
N LYS A 154 11.13 -24.17 4.25
CA LYS A 154 11.62 -23.81 2.91
C LYS A 154 10.89 -22.62 2.29
N GLN A 155 9.86 -22.10 2.94
CA GLN A 155 9.00 -21.07 2.36
C GLN A 155 8.90 -19.88 3.31
N LYS A 156 9.63 -18.82 2.93
CA LYS A 156 9.57 -17.52 3.58
C LYS A 156 8.87 -16.53 2.68
N PHE A 157 8.28 -15.51 3.27
CA PHE A 157 7.59 -14.42 2.60
C PHE A 157 8.06 -13.09 3.19
N GLU A 158 8.22 -12.12 2.30
CA GLU A 158 8.33 -10.72 2.67
C GLU A 158 6.99 -10.05 2.43
N ILE A 159 6.43 -9.50 3.51
CA ILE A 159 5.10 -8.92 3.55
C ILE A 159 5.25 -7.42 3.80
N LEU A 160 4.54 -6.62 3.02
CA LEU A 160 4.34 -5.19 3.31
C LEU A 160 2.87 -4.94 3.57
N THR A 161 2.59 -4.28 4.67
CA THR A 161 1.25 -3.86 5.07
C THR A 161 1.20 -2.36 5.32
N LEU A 162 0.08 -1.76 4.94
CA LEU A 162 -0.28 -0.40 5.29
C LEU A 162 -0.96 -0.44 6.66
N VAL A 163 -0.42 0.27 7.63
CA VAL A 163 -0.94 0.35 8.98
C VAL A 163 -1.59 1.72 9.19
N LEU A 164 -2.78 1.70 9.78
CA LEU A 164 -3.57 2.89 10.07
C LEU A 164 -3.44 3.20 11.56
N PRO A 165 -2.66 4.23 11.95
CA PRO A 165 -2.37 4.50 13.35
C PRO A 165 -3.51 5.25 14.06
N VAL A 166 -4.50 5.74 13.31
CA VAL A 166 -5.62 6.50 13.86
C VAL A 166 -6.59 5.53 14.52
N VAL A 167 -6.59 5.51 15.84
CA VAL A 167 -7.56 4.76 16.64
C VAL A 167 -8.67 5.73 17.02
N SER A 168 -9.91 5.48 16.59
CA SER A 168 -11.04 6.28 17.06
C SER A 168 -11.26 6.06 18.56
N HIS A 169 -11.72 7.08 19.27
CA HIS A 169 -12.23 6.91 20.64
C HIS A 169 -13.34 5.84 20.74
N ALA A 170 -14.08 5.60 19.65
CA ALA A 170 -15.09 4.55 19.56
C ALA A 170 -14.52 3.14 19.35
N ASN A 171 -13.21 2.99 19.11
CA ASN A 171 -12.58 1.72 18.74
C ASN A 171 -11.24 1.48 19.47
N ARG A 172 -11.13 1.92 20.73
CA ARG A 172 -9.97 1.69 21.63
C ARG A 172 -9.62 0.20 21.84
N SER A 173 -10.50 -0.71 21.43
CA SER A 173 -10.34 -2.17 21.58
C SER A 173 -10.06 -2.90 20.27
N SER A 174 -9.93 -2.21 19.13
CA SER A 174 -9.55 -2.89 17.89
C SER A 174 -8.11 -3.36 18.01
N ALA A 175 -7.86 -4.64 17.72
CA ALA A 175 -6.50 -5.16 17.73
C ALA A 175 -5.68 -4.44 16.64
N THR A 176 -4.38 -4.24 16.88
CA THR A 176 -3.45 -3.66 15.89
C THR A 176 -3.47 -4.41 14.54
N MET A 177 -3.92 -5.65 14.53
CA MET A 177 -4.11 -6.45 13.31
C MET A 177 -5.31 -6.00 12.47
N ASP A 178 -6.35 -5.42 13.08
CA ASP A 178 -7.56 -4.96 12.40
C ASP A 178 -7.36 -3.67 11.58
N THR A 179 -6.21 -3.01 11.78
CA THR A 179 -5.81 -1.77 11.12
C THR A 179 -4.75 -1.96 10.04
N ARG A 180 -4.38 -3.21 9.73
CA ARG A 180 -3.40 -3.54 8.69
C ARG A 180 -4.08 -3.92 7.39
N ILE A 181 -3.62 -3.34 6.28
CA ILE A 181 -4.04 -3.69 4.93
C ILE A 181 -2.83 -4.26 4.21
N LEU A 182 -2.92 -5.51 3.76
CA LEU A 182 -1.87 -6.14 2.95
C LEU A 182 -1.74 -5.40 1.62
N ILE A 183 -0.53 -4.93 1.28
CA ILE A 183 -0.29 -4.22 0.01
C ILE A 183 0.71 -4.93 -0.90
N SER A 184 1.60 -5.76 -0.36
CA SER A 184 2.52 -6.58 -1.14
C SER A 184 2.90 -7.83 -0.36
N CYS A 185 3.03 -8.96 -1.04
CA CYS A 185 3.57 -10.20 -0.48
C CYS A 185 4.39 -10.91 -1.55
N MET A 186 5.69 -11.10 -1.29
CA MET A 186 6.61 -11.78 -2.22
C MET A 186 7.27 -12.96 -1.50
N SER A 187 7.51 -14.06 -2.21
CA SER A 187 8.32 -15.14 -1.63
C SER A 187 9.73 -14.65 -1.35
N GLY A 188 10.22 -14.87 -0.13
CA GLY A 188 11.58 -14.54 0.29
C GLY A 188 12.66 -15.24 -0.53
N THR A 189 12.35 -16.37 -1.16
CA THR A 189 13.25 -17.06 -2.10
C THR A 189 13.55 -16.21 -3.34
N TYR A 190 12.59 -15.41 -3.77
CA TYR A 190 12.70 -14.55 -4.97
C TYR A 190 12.94 -13.08 -4.62
N CYS A 191 12.61 -12.68 -3.38
CA CYS A 191 12.75 -11.30 -2.93
C CYS A 191 14.21 -10.99 -2.61
N ASN A 192 14.87 -10.33 -3.55
CA ASN A 192 16.20 -9.79 -3.36
C ASN A 192 16.13 -8.27 -3.23
N HIS A 193 17.30 -7.65 -3.01
CA HIS A 193 17.42 -6.20 -2.88
C HIS A 193 16.83 -5.42 -4.06
N TYR A 194 17.00 -5.91 -5.29
CA TYR A 194 16.49 -5.23 -6.49
C TYR A 194 14.97 -5.34 -6.61
N SER A 195 14.39 -6.52 -6.35
CA SER A 195 12.92 -6.68 -6.31
C SER A 195 12.30 -5.76 -5.26
N ARG A 196 12.90 -5.75 -4.07
CA ARG A 196 12.44 -4.94 -2.94
C ARG A 196 12.50 -3.45 -3.25
N THR A 197 13.60 -3.00 -3.86
CA THR A 197 13.75 -1.60 -4.30
C THR A 197 12.65 -1.23 -5.28
N ARG A 198 12.40 -2.08 -6.28
CA ARG A 198 11.34 -1.84 -7.29
C ARG A 198 9.94 -1.78 -6.67
N ILE A 199 9.66 -2.63 -5.68
CA ILE A 199 8.39 -2.62 -4.93
C ILE A 199 8.27 -1.33 -4.10
N LEU A 200 9.32 -0.93 -3.39
CA LEU A 200 9.33 0.26 -2.55
C LEU A 200 9.27 1.56 -3.36
N GLU A 201 9.92 1.64 -4.53
CA GLU A 201 9.78 2.76 -5.48
C GLU A 201 8.32 2.92 -5.91
N THR A 202 7.64 1.80 -6.22
CA THR A 202 6.22 1.80 -6.59
C THR A 202 5.34 2.29 -5.43
N ILE A 203 5.63 1.87 -4.21
CA ILE A 203 4.89 2.31 -3.01
C ILE A 203 5.16 3.79 -2.72
N ALA A 204 6.40 4.26 -2.86
CA ALA A 204 6.78 5.65 -2.66
C ALA A 204 6.07 6.57 -3.66
N TRP A 205 6.07 6.23 -4.95
CA TRP A 205 5.28 6.92 -5.99
C TRP A 205 3.79 7.00 -5.63
N SER A 206 3.25 5.91 -5.07
CA SER A 206 1.86 5.89 -4.63
C SER A 206 1.61 6.82 -3.43
N PHE A 207 2.56 6.96 -2.52
CA PHE A 207 2.47 7.92 -1.41
C PHE A 207 2.61 9.37 -1.88
N GLU A 208 3.41 9.65 -2.89
CA GLU A 208 3.47 10.97 -3.52
C GLU A 208 2.10 11.35 -4.12
N ALA A 209 1.43 10.41 -4.81
CA ALA A 209 0.07 10.65 -5.28
C ALA A 209 -0.91 10.96 -4.13
N LEU A 210 -0.85 10.21 -3.02
CA LEU A 210 -1.63 10.49 -1.82
C LEU A 210 -1.39 11.89 -1.26
N SER A 211 -0.13 12.30 -1.25
CA SER A 211 0.33 13.57 -0.69
C SER A 211 -0.21 14.77 -1.46
N THR A 212 -0.39 14.62 -2.78
CA THR A 212 -1.01 15.63 -3.65
C THR A 212 -2.55 15.58 -3.65
N GLY A 213 -3.14 14.50 -3.11
CA GLY A 213 -4.58 14.24 -3.14
C GLY A 213 -5.14 13.97 -4.55
N LYS A 214 -4.28 13.70 -5.55
CA LYS A 214 -4.67 13.48 -6.95
C LYS A 214 -4.12 12.17 -7.50
N TYR A 215 -4.90 11.52 -8.35
CA TYR A 215 -4.43 10.34 -9.07
C TYR A 215 -3.28 10.72 -10.03
N PRO A 216 -2.23 9.89 -10.11
CA PRO A 216 -1.09 10.15 -10.97
C PRO A 216 -1.46 10.02 -12.46
N ARG A 217 -0.73 10.73 -13.32
CA ARG A 217 -0.94 10.70 -14.79
C ARG A 217 -0.04 9.69 -15.50
N CYS A 218 1.05 9.29 -14.86
CA CYS A 218 2.03 8.34 -15.33
C CYS A 218 2.30 7.30 -14.24
N ASP A 219 2.86 6.17 -14.64
CA ASP A 219 3.34 5.14 -13.73
C ASP A 219 4.59 5.60 -12.92
N PRO A 220 5.13 4.77 -12.00
CA PRO A 220 6.33 5.12 -11.23
C PRO A 220 7.58 5.45 -12.06
N TRP A 221 7.60 5.10 -13.34
CA TRP A 221 8.74 5.30 -14.25
C TRP A 221 8.46 6.39 -15.29
N GLY A 222 7.42 7.20 -15.08
CA GLY A 222 7.09 8.33 -15.95
C GLY A 222 6.35 7.95 -17.22
N ARG A 223 5.97 6.68 -17.44
CA ARG A 223 5.20 6.27 -18.61
C ARG A 223 3.74 6.73 -18.45
N PRO A 224 3.20 7.55 -19.36
CA PRO A 224 1.82 8.02 -19.26
C PRO A 224 0.81 6.88 -19.36
N PHE A 225 -0.27 6.94 -18.58
CA PHE A 225 -1.39 6.01 -18.74
C PHE A 225 -2.16 6.31 -20.04
N THR A 226 -2.44 5.28 -20.84
CA THR A 226 -3.16 5.39 -22.12
C THR A 226 -4.32 4.39 -22.19
N ALA A 227 -5.12 4.45 -23.26
CA ALA A 227 -6.20 3.49 -23.48
C ALA A 227 -5.68 2.04 -23.62
N GLN A 228 -4.45 1.88 -24.12
CA GLN A 228 -3.77 0.60 -24.27
C GLN A 228 -2.95 0.24 -23.02
N TYR A 229 -2.55 1.23 -22.22
CA TYR A 229 -1.67 1.07 -21.05
C TYR A 229 -2.35 1.59 -19.78
N HIS A 230 -2.97 0.67 -19.02
CA HIS A 230 -3.80 0.96 -17.84
C HIS A 230 -4.99 1.92 -18.10
N PRO A 231 -5.96 1.54 -18.96
CA PRO A 231 -7.11 2.39 -19.29
C PRO A 231 -7.94 2.80 -18.07
N HIS A 232 -8.02 1.97 -17.04
CA HIS A 232 -8.69 2.33 -15.79
C HIS A 232 -8.03 3.54 -15.10
N ARG A 233 -6.70 3.53 -15.00
CA ARG A 233 -5.92 4.60 -14.35
C ARG A 233 -5.91 5.87 -15.19
N MET A 234 -5.87 5.74 -16.53
CA MET A 234 -6.07 6.87 -17.44
C MET A 234 -7.36 7.64 -17.15
N ARG A 235 -8.48 6.95 -16.88
CA ARG A 235 -9.76 7.61 -16.56
C ARG A 235 -9.76 8.34 -15.21
N LEU A 236 -8.86 7.99 -14.31
CA LEU A 236 -8.73 8.60 -12.98
C LEU A 236 -7.65 9.69 -12.95
N ALA A 237 -6.68 9.65 -13.85
CA ALA A 237 -5.53 10.55 -13.91
C ALA A 237 -5.90 12.02 -13.69
N GLY A 238 -5.25 12.64 -12.70
CA GLY A 238 -5.44 14.05 -12.32
C GLY A 238 -6.71 14.36 -11.51
N LYS A 239 -7.65 13.42 -11.35
CA LYS A 239 -8.83 13.60 -10.48
C LYS A 239 -8.43 13.52 -9.02
N ARG A 240 -9.26 14.11 -8.14
CA ARG A 240 -9.10 13.99 -6.69
C ARG A 240 -9.30 12.53 -6.25
N ILE A 241 -8.45 12.06 -5.34
CA ILE A 241 -8.50 10.70 -4.80
C ILE A 241 -9.70 10.53 -3.86
N ALA A 242 -9.80 11.38 -2.84
CA ALA A 242 -10.80 11.26 -1.78
C ALA A 242 -11.24 12.65 -1.26
N GLY A 243 -11.89 13.44 -2.11
CA GLY A 243 -12.35 14.79 -1.71
C GLY A 243 -11.19 15.70 -1.29
N ASN A 244 -11.20 16.14 -0.03
CA ASN A 244 -10.12 16.93 0.56
C ASN A 244 -9.06 16.10 1.27
N TYR A 245 -9.29 14.79 1.45
CA TYR A 245 -8.33 13.94 2.14
C TYR A 245 -7.05 13.78 1.32
N VAL A 246 -5.93 13.92 2.01
CA VAL A 246 -4.58 13.60 1.55
C VAL A 246 -3.96 12.58 2.51
N GLY A 247 -2.93 11.88 2.05
CA GLY A 247 -2.20 10.90 2.87
C GLY A 247 -0.74 11.30 3.06
N VAL A 248 -0.20 11.05 4.25
CA VAL A 248 1.22 11.23 4.55
C VAL A 248 1.79 9.95 5.10
N LEU A 249 3.01 9.61 4.69
CA LEU A 249 3.77 8.51 5.29
C LEU A 249 4.42 9.03 6.58
N GLU A 250 3.91 8.60 7.72
CA GLU A 250 4.35 9.06 9.03
C GLU A 250 5.51 8.22 9.57
N ALA A 251 5.49 6.89 9.42
CA ALA A 251 6.59 6.04 9.87
C ALA A 251 6.74 4.74 9.08
N PHE A 252 7.96 4.18 9.16
CA PHE A 252 8.25 2.79 8.84
C PHE A 252 8.30 1.96 10.12
N GLN A 253 7.72 0.77 10.08
CA GLN A 253 7.73 -0.19 11.16
C GLN A 253 8.06 -1.57 10.60
N GLY A 254 8.47 -2.48 11.46
CA GLY A 254 8.70 -3.87 11.07
C GLY A 254 9.57 -4.60 12.07
N ASP A 255 9.83 -5.86 11.77
CA ASP A 255 10.82 -6.64 12.51
C ASP A 255 12.24 -6.07 12.32
N GLN A 256 13.18 -6.51 13.16
CA GLN A 256 14.55 -6.03 13.12
C GLN A 256 15.23 -6.30 11.76
N ASP A 257 14.90 -7.40 11.10
CA ASP A 257 15.49 -7.77 9.82
C ASP A 257 15.00 -6.83 8.71
N PHE A 258 13.70 -6.52 8.68
CA PHE A 258 13.10 -5.59 7.75
C PHE A 258 13.67 -4.18 7.91
N ILE A 259 13.75 -3.69 9.16
CA ILE A 259 14.36 -2.38 9.46
C ILE A 259 15.84 -2.38 9.06
N ARG A 260 16.59 -3.44 9.37
CA ARG A 260 18.00 -3.56 8.94
C ARG A 260 18.12 -3.53 7.42
N ILE A 261 17.22 -4.19 6.70
CA ILE A 261 17.22 -4.20 5.23
C ILE A 261 16.91 -2.80 4.68
N LEU A 262 15.87 -2.14 5.19
CA LEU A 262 15.45 -0.80 4.76
C LEU A 262 16.52 0.26 4.98
N PHE A 263 17.15 0.23 6.16
CA PHE A 263 18.14 1.24 6.55
C PHE A 263 19.57 0.78 6.29
N SER A 264 19.75 -0.39 5.64
CA SER A 264 21.03 -1.08 5.38
C SER A 264 22.21 -0.14 5.59
N PRO A 265 22.82 -0.12 6.80
CA PRO A 265 23.95 0.73 7.07
C PRO A 265 25.07 0.22 6.16
N SER A 266 25.23 0.87 5.02
CA SER A 266 26.25 0.54 4.05
C SER A 266 27.59 0.71 4.76
N ARG A 267 28.22 -0.40 5.16
CA ARG A 267 29.66 -0.43 5.38
C ARG A 267 30.27 -0.02 4.04
N PHE A 268 30.78 1.21 3.99
CA PHE A 268 31.63 1.79 2.93
C PHE A 268 31.59 1.05 1.59
N PHE A 269 30.54 1.28 0.81
CA PHE A 269 30.56 1.11 -0.64
C PHE A 269 29.96 2.38 -1.24
N PRO A 270 30.70 3.11 -2.11
CA PRO A 270 30.23 4.36 -2.68
C PRO A 270 29.16 4.06 -3.74
N GLY A 271 27.88 4.14 -3.36
CA GLY A 271 26.79 4.03 -4.32
C GLY A 271 25.44 3.62 -3.72
N ASN A 272 24.63 4.62 -3.37
CA ASN A 272 23.17 4.66 -3.53
C ASN A 272 22.31 3.49 -3.01
N PHE A 273 22.06 3.46 -1.69
CA PHE A 273 20.79 2.91 -1.17
C PHE A 273 20.08 3.88 -0.23
N ALA A 274 20.84 4.54 0.65
CA ALA A 274 20.34 5.66 1.44
C ALA A 274 19.80 6.79 0.55
N ALA A 275 20.30 6.99 -0.67
CA ALA A 275 19.88 8.09 -1.55
C ALA A 275 18.60 7.85 -2.37
N ILE A 276 17.96 6.68 -2.32
CA ILE A 276 16.68 6.44 -3.05
C ILE A 276 15.53 6.46 -2.07
N ILE A 277 15.64 5.75 -0.95
CA ILE A 277 14.69 5.91 0.17
C ILE A 277 14.97 7.24 0.84
N ALA A 278 16.13 7.55 1.43
CA ALA A 278 16.47 8.94 1.82
C ALA A 278 16.89 9.81 0.61
N GLY A 279 16.23 9.71 -0.54
CA GLY A 279 16.27 10.70 -1.64
C GLY A 279 14.90 10.99 -2.22
N HIS A 280 13.97 10.04 -2.13
CA HIS A 280 12.53 10.30 -2.22
C HIS A 280 11.94 10.65 -0.85
N VAL A 281 12.38 9.98 0.22
CA VAL A 281 12.23 10.43 1.62
C VAL A 281 13.12 11.64 1.90
N ASN A 282 14.31 11.82 1.31
CA ASN A 282 14.95 13.15 1.28
C ASN A 282 14.38 14.07 0.20
N GLY A 283 13.47 13.68 -0.68
CA GLY A 283 12.65 14.66 -1.41
C GLY A 283 11.56 15.21 -0.48
N PHE A 284 11.05 14.33 0.37
CA PHE A 284 10.18 14.63 1.50
C PHE A 284 10.90 15.31 2.69
N ILE A 285 12.21 15.12 2.87
CA ILE A 285 13.05 15.68 3.96
C ILE A 285 13.99 16.82 3.46
N LYS A 286 14.43 16.89 2.19
CA LYS A 286 15.20 18.03 1.59
C LYS A 286 14.31 19.18 1.07
N MET A 287 13.02 19.21 1.37
CA MET A 287 12.31 20.51 1.31
C MET A 287 12.67 21.43 2.51
N THR A 288 13.83 21.23 3.15
CA THR A 288 14.26 21.89 4.40
C THR A 288 15.61 22.60 4.37
N THR A 289 16.28 22.78 3.23
CA THR A 289 17.39 23.73 3.16
C THR A 289 17.05 24.89 2.23
N PRO A 290 16.85 26.12 2.74
CA PRO A 290 16.90 27.30 1.89
C PRO A 290 18.33 27.43 1.36
N SER A 291 18.44 27.66 0.05
CA SER A 291 19.61 28.36 -0.52
C SER A 291 19.66 29.79 0.02
#